data_AF-A0AAW1UYN8-F1
#
_entry.id   AF-A0AAW1UYN8-F1
#
_cell.length_a   1.000
_cell.length_b   1.000
_cell.length_c   1.000
_cell.angle_alpha   90.00
_cell.angle_beta   90.00
_cell.angle_gamma   90.00
#
_symmetry.space_group_name_H-M   'P 1'
#
loop_
_entity.id
_entity.type
_entity.pdbx_description
1 polymer ?
#
loop_
_entity_poly.entity_id
_entity_poly.type
_entity_poly.pdbx_seq_one_letter_code
_entity_poly.pdbx_strand_id
1 'polypeptide(L)'
;MERKVLNFLLNSKISILVNNKQYDYQKLLEDKLQAENQVKFLNSIIVDMQKKNEEQQLKIEILESGYSPAAAEELHLLGYSSSNKQIAPRIYCDICERFYEHETEDCPLQMSEDMRAPPIPPEKKNKKPAPRPYCELCEAFGHDTQDCQEDVTF
;
A
#
# COMPACT_ATOMS: atom_id res chain seq x y z
N MET A 1 -86.42 -26.16 -13.79
CA MET A 1 -85.76 -25.03 -13.11
C MET A 1 -84.36 -25.39 -12.60
N GLU A 2 -84.16 -26.58 -12.03
CA GLU A 2 -82.90 -27.00 -11.39
C GLU A 2 -81.64 -26.95 -12.29
N ARG A 3 -81.73 -27.36 -13.56
CA ARG A 3 -80.57 -27.31 -14.48
C ARG A 3 -80.02 -25.89 -14.72
N LYS A 4 -80.87 -24.87 -14.71
CA LYS A 4 -80.44 -23.47 -14.87
C LYS A 4 -79.69 -22.97 -13.63
N VAL A 5 -80.17 -23.37 -12.44
CA VAL A 5 -79.53 -23.04 -11.16
C VAL A 5 -78.15 -23.72 -11.07
N LEU A 6 -78.05 -24.99 -11.49
CA LEU A 6 -76.79 -25.73 -11.51
C LEU A 6 -75.74 -25.06 -12.41
N ASN A 7 -76.13 -24.65 -13.61
CA ASN A 7 -75.24 -23.95 -14.55
C ASN A 7 -74.79 -22.58 -14.04
N PHE A 8 -75.68 -21.84 -13.36
CA PHE A 8 -75.32 -20.56 -12.74
C PHE A 8 -74.26 -20.74 -11.64
N LEU A 9 -74.44 -21.74 -10.77
CA LEU A 9 -73.47 -22.06 -9.72
C LEU A 9 -72.13 -22.54 -10.30
N LEU A 10 -72.15 -23.32 -11.38
CA LEU A 10 -70.95 -23.79 -12.07
C LEU A 10 -70.15 -22.61 -12.65
N ASN A 11 -70.81 -21.69 -13.35
CA ASN A 11 -70.18 -20.51 -13.94
C ASN A 11 -69.62 -19.56 -12.86
N SER A 12 -70.34 -19.39 -11.76
CA SER A 12 -69.85 -18.65 -10.59
C SER A 12 -68.57 -19.27 -10.01
N LYS A 13 -68.54 -20.59 -9.82
CA LYS A 13 -67.34 -21.29 -9.35
C LYS A 13 -66.16 -21.16 -10.31
N ILE A 14 -66.41 -21.29 -11.61
CA ILE A 14 -65.37 -21.11 -12.65
C ILE A 14 -64.80 -19.69 -12.60
N SER A 15 -65.65 -18.67 -12.48
CA SER A 15 -65.20 -17.27 -12.38
C SER A 15 -64.33 -17.02 -11.15
N ILE A 16 -64.68 -17.61 -9.99
CA ILE A 16 -63.89 -17.49 -8.76
C ILE A 16 -62.52 -18.16 -8.93
N LEU A 17 -62.49 -19.35 -9.51
CA LEU A 17 -61.22 -20.07 -9.75
C LEU A 17 -60.29 -19.32 -10.71
N VAL A 18 -60.85 -18.71 -11.76
CA VAL A 18 -60.08 -17.90 -12.71
C VAL A 18 -59.52 -16.65 -12.03
N ASN A 19 -60.33 -15.92 -11.26
CA ASN A 19 -59.86 -14.75 -10.52
C ASN A 19 -58.78 -15.09 -9.49
N ASN A 20 -58.92 -16.20 -8.76
CA ASN A 20 -57.91 -16.65 -7.82
C ASN A 20 -56.59 -17.01 -8.53
N LYS A 21 -56.65 -17.71 -9.67
CA LYS A 21 -55.45 -17.99 -10.47
C LYS A 21 -54.79 -16.73 -11.00
N GLN A 22 -55.57 -15.73 -11.42
CA GLN A 22 -55.07 -14.44 -11.90
C GLN A 22 -54.31 -13.71 -10.78
N TYR A 23 -54.88 -13.69 -9.57
CA TYR A 23 -54.25 -13.11 -8.38
C TYR A 23 -52.95 -13.84 -8.01
N ASP A 24 -52.97 -15.18 -8.02
CA ASP A 24 -51.80 -16.00 -7.71
C ASP A 24 -50.65 -15.76 -8.70
N TYR A 25 -50.97 -15.59 -9.98
CA TYR A 25 -49.99 -15.27 -11.02
C TYR A 25 -49.41 -13.86 -10.87
N GLN A 26 -50.25 -12.87 -10.52
CA GLN A 26 -49.77 -11.51 -10.23
C GLN A 26 -48.82 -11.50 -9.05
N LYS A 27 -49.17 -12.19 -7.96
CA LYS A 27 -48.33 -12.30 -6.78
C LYS A 27 -46.98 -12.96 -7.09
N LEU A 28 -46.99 -14.05 -7.87
CA LEU A 28 -45.76 -14.72 -8.29
C LEU A 28 -44.86 -13.80 -9.14
N LEU A 29 -45.46 -12.96 -10.00
CA LEU A 29 -44.74 -12.00 -10.82
C LEU A 29 -44.09 -10.90 -9.96
N GLU A 30 -44.81 -10.39 -8.96
CA GLU A 30 -44.29 -9.42 -7.99
C GLU A 30 -43.13 -10.00 -7.17
N ASP A 31 -43.29 -11.21 -6.64
CA ASP A 31 -42.25 -11.91 -5.88
C ASP A 31 -40.99 -12.13 -6.74
N LYS A 32 -41.18 -12.51 -8.01
CA LYS A 32 -40.08 -12.69 -8.97
C LYS A 32 -39.37 -11.36 -9.27
N LEU A 33 -40.12 -10.28 -9.48
CA LEU A 33 -39.54 -8.94 -9.71
C LEU A 33 -38.75 -8.46 -8.48
N GLN A 34 -39.30 -8.68 -7.29
CA GLN A 34 -38.62 -8.33 -6.05
C GLN A 34 -37.31 -9.11 -5.88
N ALA A 35 -37.33 -10.42 -6.14
CA ALA A 35 -36.12 -11.25 -6.09
C ALA A 35 -35.07 -10.78 -7.11
N GLU A 36 -35.48 -10.45 -8.35
CA GLU A 36 -34.57 -9.92 -9.37
C GLU A 36 -33.95 -8.58 -8.97
N ASN A 37 -34.73 -7.70 -8.35
CA ASN A 37 -34.23 -6.42 -7.85
C ASN A 37 -33.24 -6.61 -6.70
N GLN A 38 -33.50 -7.55 -5.78
CA GLN A 38 -32.56 -7.90 -4.72
C GLN A 38 -31.24 -8.43 -5.29
N VAL A 39 -31.30 -9.33 -6.29
CA VAL A 39 -30.10 -9.86 -6.96
C VAL A 39 -29.31 -8.73 -7.63
N LYS A 40 -29.97 -7.83 -8.35
CA LYS A 40 -29.30 -6.67 -8.98
C LYS A 40 -28.61 -5.77 -7.95
N PHE A 41 -29.27 -5.50 -6.83
CA PHE A 41 -28.71 -4.71 -5.75
C PHE A 41 -27.48 -5.37 -5.14
N LEU A 42 -27.55 -6.67 -4.84
CA LEU A 42 -26.41 -7.42 -4.30
C LEU A 42 -25.25 -7.45 -5.29
N ASN A 43 -25.51 -7.65 -6.59
CA ASN A 43 -24.47 -7.61 -7.61
C ASN A 43 -23.80 -6.23 -7.68
N SER A 44 -24.56 -5.14 -7.54
CA SER A 44 -24.00 -3.79 -7.45
C SER A 44 -23.05 -3.63 -6.26
N ILE A 45 -23.42 -4.13 -5.08
CA ILE A 45 -22.56 -4.10 -3.89
C ILE A 45 -21.32 -4.97 -4.08
N ILE A 46 -21.48 -6.17 -4.64
CA ILE A 46 -20.37 -7.10 -4.87
C ILE A 46 -19.31 -6.45 -5.76
N VAL A 47 -19.72 -5.80 -6.85
CA VAL A 47 -18.80 -5.11 -7.76
C VAL A 47 -18.07 -3.96 -7.04
N ASP A 48 -18.79 -3.15 -6.26
CA ASP A 48 -18.19 -2.05 -5.50
C ASP A 48 -17.16 -2.56 -4.45
N MET A 49 -17.50 -3.64 -3.75
CA MET A 49 -16.61 -4.26 -2.77
C MET A 49 -15.40 -4.94 -3.41
N GLN A 50 -15.58 -5.60 -4.56
CA GLN A 50 -14.46 -6.16 -5.31
C GLN A 50 -13.49 -5.07 -5.74
N LYS A 51 -13.99 -3.97 -6.32
CA LYS A 51 -13.17 -2.82 -6.71
C LYS A 51 -12.40 -2.24 -5.51
N LYS A 52 -13.09 -2.06 -4.37
CA LYS A 52 -12.45 -1.53 -3.16
C LYS A 52 -11.39 -2.49 -2.60
N ASN A 53 -11.62 -3.79 -2.66
CA ASN A 53 -10.63 -4.79 -2.25
C ASN A 53 -9.41 -4.76 -3.16
N GLU A 54 -9.59 -4.65 -4.48
CA GLU A 54 -8.49 -4.50 -5.44
C GLU A 54 -7.66 -3.24 -5.17
N GLU A 55 -8.31 -2.09 -4.94
CA GLU A 55 -7.64 -0.84 -4.57
C GLU A 55 -6.83 -0.97 -3.27
N GLN A 56 -7.38 -1.66 -2.27
CA GLN A 56 -6.69 -1.91 -1.00
C GLN A 56 -5.52 -2.87 -1.15
N GLN A 57 -5.68 -3.94 -1.95
CA GLN A 57 -4.60 -4.89 -2.25
C GLN A 57 -3.44 -4.21 -2.96
N LEU A 58 -3.72 -3.37 -3.97
CA LEU A 58 -2.69 -2.58 -4.65
C LEU A 58 -1.94 -1.66 -3.67
N LYS A 59 -2.67 -1.01 -2.76
CA LYS A 59 -2.03 -0.17 -1.74
C LYS A 59 -1.14 -0.95 -0.78
N ILE A 60 -1.56 -2.16 -0.39
CA ILE A 60 -0.75 -3.04 0.45
C ILE A 60 0.50 -3.47 -0.30
N GLU A 61 0.38 -3.91 -1.56
CA GLU A 61 1.51 -4.30 -2.40
C GLU A 61 2.54 -3.16 -2.54
N ILE A 62 2.05 -1.93 -2.75
CA ILE A 62 2.89 -0.73 -2.78
C ILE A 62 3.64 -0.53 -1.45
N LEU A 63 2.98 -0.67 -0.32
CA LEU A 63 3.63 -0.49 0.99
C LEU A 63 4.62 -1.63 1.30
N GLU A 64 4.28 -2.86 0.95
CA GLU A 64 5.13 -4.04 1.12
C GLU A 64 6.34 -4.03 0.19
N SER A 65 6.26 -3.34 -0.94
CA SER A 65 7.37 -3.20 -1.87
C SER A 65 8.56 -2.37 -1.34
N GLY A 66 8.37 -1.64 -0.23
CA GLY A 66 9.44 -0.86 0.41
C GLY A 66 9.77 0.47 -0.30
N TYR A 67 9.00 0.85 -1.32
CA TYR A 67 9.12 2.16 -1.97
C TYR A 67 8.38 3.25 -1.19
N SER A 68 8.89 4.48 -1.23
CA SER A 68 8.14 5.66 -0.77
C SER A 68 6.83 5.77 -1.56
N PRO A 69 5.70 6.20 -0.96
CA PRO A 69 4.40 6.30 -1.65
C PRO A 69 4.46 7.09 -2.98
N ALA A 70 5.33 8.11 -3.06
CA ALA A 70 5.54 8.88 -4.28
C ALA A 70 6.28 8.09 -5.38
N ALA A 71 7.25 7.26 -5.02
CA ALA A 71 8.02 6.44 -5.95
C ALA A 71 7.23 5.23 -6.45
N ALA A 72 6.33 4.70 -5.63
CA ALA A 72 5.44 3.60 -6.01
C ALA A 72 4.36 4.03 -7.01
N GLU A 73 3.79 5.23 -6.83
CA GLU A 73 2.83 5.83 -7.78
C GLU A 73 3.49 6.07 -9.16
N GLU A 74 4.74 6.54 -9.18
CA GLU A 74 5.51 6.73 -10.40
C GLU A 74 5.80 5.40 -11.11
N LEU A 75 6.17 4.35 -10.37
CA LEU A 75 6.38 3.00 -10.92
C LEU A 75 5.09 2.39 -11.51
N HIS A 76 3.95 2.62 -10.86
CA HIS A 76 2.64 2.17 -11.33
C HIS A 76 2.22 2.89 -12.62
N LEU A 77 2.42 4.21 -12.69
CA LEU A 77 2.19 5.01 -13.91
C LEU A 77 3.11 4.60 -15.08
N LEU A 78 4.31 4.09 -14.77
CA LEU A 78 5.26 3.59 -15.76
C LEU A 78 5.05 2.11 -16.14
N GLY A 79 4.03 1.43 -15.59
CA GLY A 79 3.68 0.05 -15.92
C GLY A 79 4.66 -1.01 -15.39
N TYR A 80 5.53 -0.65 -14.43
CA TYR A 80 6.43 -1.60 -13.79
C TYR A 80 5.70 -2.31 -12.65
N SER A 81 5.20 -3.53 -12.92
CA SER A 81 4.72 -4.44 -11.87
C SER A 81 5.88 -4.79 -10.93
N SER A 82 5.63 -4.74 -9.61
CA SER A 82 6.55 -4.89 -8.45
C SER A 82 7.46 -6.13 -8.44
N SER A 83 7.44 -6.92 -9.50
CA SER A 83 8.07 -8.22 -9.64
C SER A 83 9.61 -8.24 -9.65
N ASN A 84 10.34 -7.12 -9.74
CA ASN A 84 11.78 -7.23 -9.95
C ASN A 84 12.62 -6.18 -9.24
N LYS A 85 13.43 -6.72 -8.31
CA LYS A 85 14.57 -6.13 -7.58
C LYS A 85 14.21 -5.44 -6.27
N GLN A 86 13.75 -6.25 -5.31
CA GLN A 86 14.04 -6.00 -3.90
C GLN A 86 15.56 -5.84 -3.77
N ILE A 87 16.04 -4.61 -3.62
CA ILE A 87 17.45 -4.33 -3.33
C ILE A 87 17.73 -4.96 -1.97
N ALA A 88 18.66 -5.91 -1.90
CA ALA A 88 19.01 -6.56 -0.64
C ALA A 88 19.30 -5.49 0.43
N PRO A 89 18.71 -5.59 1.63
CA PRO A 89 18.94 -4.65 2.72
C PRO A 89 20.44 -4.42 2.93
N ARG A 90 20.86 -3.16 3.03
CA ARG A 90 22.26 -2.83 3.33
C ARG A 90 22.52 -3.16 4.80
N ILE A 91 23.10 -4.32 5.06
CA ILE A 91 23.56 -4.71 6.40
C ILE A 91 24.84 -3.95 6.75
N TYR A 92 24.92 -3.43 7.97
CA TYR A 92 26.07 -2.71 8.52
C TYR A 92 26.30 -3.19 9.95
N CYS A 93 27.57 -3.38 10.31
CA CYS A 93 27.96 -3.72 11.67
C CYS A 93 28.63 -2.51 12.33
N ASP A 94 28.03 -2.00 13.41
CA ASP A 94 28.57 -0.88 14.19
C ASP A 94 29.89 -1.23 14.89
N ILE A 95 30.12 -2.51 15.19
CA ILE A 95 31.33 -2.99 15.86
C ILE A 95 32.51 -3.07 14.89
N CYS A 96 32.27 -3.55 13.67
CA CYS A 96 33.29 -3.75 12.64
C CYS A 96 33.47 -2.53 11.71
N GLU A 97 32.56 -1.57 11.76
CA GLU A 97 32.45 -0.40 10.88
C GLU A 97 32.48 -0.76 9.38
N ARG A 98 31.89 -1.90 9.00
CA ARG A 98 31.87 -2.42 7.63
C ARG A 98 30.46 -2.76 7.19
N PHE A 99 30.22 -2.55 5.91
CA PHE A 99 28.99 -2.93 5.24
C PHE A 99 29.09 -4.36 4.68
N TYR A 100 27.93 -5.02 4.57
CA TYR A 100 27.69 -6.25 3.78
C TYR A 100 28.21 -7.58 4.34
N GLU A 101 28.71 -7.64 5.57
CA GLU A 101 29.25 -8.88 6.13
C GLU A 101 28.27 -9.54 7.12
N HIS A 102 27.89 -8.83 8.17
CA HIS A 102 26.94 -9.26 9.21
C HIS A 102 26.24 -8.04 9.80
N GLU A 103 25.12 -8.27 10.48
CA GLU A 103 24.48 -7.25 11.33
C GLU A 103 25.21 -7.17 12.67
N THR A 104 25.08 -6.04 13.37
CA THR A 104 25.73 -5.82 14.67
C THR A 104 25.49 -6.99 15.64
N GLU A 105 24.29 -7.56 15.66
CA GLU A 105 23.90 -8.68 16.54
C GLU A 105 24.62 -10.00 16.28
N ASP A 106 25.04 -10.24 15.03
CA ASP A 106 25.75 -11.45 14.59
C ASP A 106 27.28 -11.27 14.59
N CYS A 107 27.77 -10.14 15.12
CA CYS A 107 29.18 -9.85 15.11
C CYS A 107 29.95 -10.86 15.98
N PRO A 108 30.94 -11.59 15.43
CA PRO A 108 31.72 -12.56 16.19
C PRO A 108 32.53 -11.91 17.33
N LEU A 109 32.79 -10.60 17.22
CA LEU A 109 33.42 -9.81 18.29
C LEU A 109 32.46 -9.58 19.46
N GLN A 110 31.14 -9.54 19.22
CA GLN A 110 30.12 -9.35 20.25
C GLN A 110 30.11 -10.52 21.27
N MET A 111 30.37 -11.75 20.82
CA MET A 111 30.47 -12.93 21.70
C MET A 111 31.81 -13.04 22.45
N SER A 112 32.82 -12.26 22.05
CA SER A 112 34.14 -12.29 22.68
C SER A 112 34.24 -11.43 23.95
N GLU A 113 33.25 -10.57 24.21
CA GLU A 113 33.24 -9.68 25.39
C GLU A 113 32.98 -10.42 26.71
N ASP A 114 32.42 -11.63 26.70
CA ASP A 114 32.29 -12.43 27.93
C ASP A 114 33.58 -13.12 28.36
N MET A 115 34.66 -13.05 27.57
CA MET A 115 35.98 -13.52 27.99
C MET A 115 37.08 -12.64 27.43
N ARG A 116 37.49 -11.66 28.25
CA ARG A 116 38.78 -10.94 28.24
C ARG A 116 38.72 -9.58 27.55
N ALA A 117 38.66 -8.52 28.37
CA ALA A 117 39.12 -7.20 27.98
C ALA A 117 40.52 -7.30 27.32
N PRO A 118 40.67 -6.98 26.03
CA PRO A 118 41.97 -6.80 25.41
C PRO A 118 42.46 -5.36 25.65
N PRO A 119 43.77 -5.09 25.60
CA PRO A 119 44.30 -3.75 25.80
C PRO A 119 43.78 -2.84 24.68
N ILE A 120 43.22 -1.71 25.08
CA ILE A 120 42.78 -0.61 24.21
C ILE A 120 43.87 -0.41 23.12
N PRO A 121 43.57 -0.62 21.83
CA PRO A 121 44.49 -0.26 20.76
C PRO A 121 44.78 1.24 20.89
N PRO A 122 46.01 1.71 20.71
CA PRO A 122 46.28 3.15 20.75
C PRO A 122 45.37 3.81 19.72
N GLU A 123 44.51 4.72 20.18
CA GLU A 123 43.68 5.56 19.32
C GLU A 123 44.58 6.06 18.19
N LYS A 124 44.40 5.52 16.99
CA LYS A 124 44.86 6.19 15.78
C LYS A 124 43.96 7.42 15.69
N LYS A 125 44.40 8.50 16.34
CA LYS A 125 43.85 9.84 16.18
C LYS A 125 44.01 10.15 14.70
N ASN A 126 42.99 9.81 13.92
CA ASN A 126 42.82 10.33 12.58
C ASN A 126 42.83 11.84 12.78
N LYS A 127 43.96 12.46 12.43
CA LYS A 127 44.08 13.91 12.45
C LYS A 127 42.97 14.39 11.55
N LYS A 128 41.96 15.05 12.14
CA LYS A 128 40.90 15.69 11.36
C LYS A 128 41.61 16.48 10.25
N PRO A 129 41.21 16.33 8.98
CA PRO A 129 41.80 17.11 7.92
C PRO A 129 41.73 18.59 8.33
N ALA A 130 42.81 19.33 8.06
CA ALA A 130 42.88 20.74 8.43
C ALA A 130 41.62 21.46 7.92
N PRO A 131 41.03 22.36 8.74
CA PRO A 131 39.85 23.09 8.31
C PRO A 131 40.14 23.76 6.97
N ARG A 132 39.17 23.68 6.05
CA ARG A 132 39.31 24.28 4.72
C ARG A 132 39.38 25.81 4.90
N PRO A 133 40.37 26.50 4.30
CA PRO A 133 40.50 27.94 4.45
C PRO A 133 39.27 28.63 3.85
N TYR A 134 38.72 29.57 4.62
CA TYR A 134 37.51 30.32 4.31
C TYR A 134 37.78 31.80 4.55
N CYS A 135 37.41 32.61 3.58
CA CYS A 135 37.56 34.04 3.67
C CYS A 135 36.22 34.66 4.07
N GLU A 136 36.21 35.35 5.21
CA GLU A 136 35.02 36.06 5.70
C GLU A 136 34.75 37.36 4.95
N LEU A 137 35.73 37.88 4.17
CA LEU A 137 35.57 39.10 3.37
C LEU A 137 34.86 38.83 2.03
N CYS A 138 35.21 37.74 1.34
CA CYS A 138 34.59 37.37 0.06
C CYS A 138 33.60 36.20 0.14
N GLU A 139 33.33 35.70 1.35
CA GLU A 139 32.43 34.58 1.65
C GLU A 139 32.70 33.31 0.82
N ALA A 140 33.96 33.08 0.43
CA ALA A 140 34.37 31.98 -0.43
C ALA A 140 35.42 31.08 0.23
N PHE A 141 35.39 29.81 -0.17
CA PHE A 141 36.42 28.83 0.22
C PHE A 141 37.61 28.89 -0.75
N GLY A 142 38.83 28.88 -0.21
CA GLY A 142 40.06 28.77 -1.03
C GLY A 142 41.25 29.57 -0.52
N HIS A 143 41.04 30.55 0.34
CA HIS A 143 42.07 31.33 1.04
C HIS A 143 41.51 31.78 2.40
N ASP A 144 42.39 32.13 3.34
CA ASP A 144 41.99 32.74 4.61
C ASP A 144 41.82 34.25 4.45
N THR A 145 41.05 34.87 5.35
CA THR A 145 40.80 36.31 5.36
C THR A 145 42.06 37.18 5.31
N GLN A 146 43.20 36.68 5.79
CA GLN A 146 44.50 37.40 5.78
C GLN A 146 45.17 37.44 4.40
N ASP A 147 44.87 36.47 3.54
CA ASP A 147 45.43 36.33 2.18
C ASP A 147 44.44 36.82 1.12
N CYS A 148 43.36 37.49 1.55
CA CYS A 148 42.37 38.04 0.65
C CYS A 148 42.96 39.25 -0.09
N GLN A 149 43.22 39.09 -1.38
CA GLN A 149 43.53 40.21 -2.26
C GLN A 149 42.22 40.95 -2.60
N GLU A 150 41.62 41.61 -1.61
CA GLU A 150 40.69 42.70 -1.89
C GLU A 150 41.50 43.88 -2.39
N ASP A 151 41.76 43.92 -3.70
CA ASP A 151 42.08 45.17 -4.35
C ASP A 151 41.22 45.34 -5.60
N VAL A 152 40.38 46.37 -5.48
CA VAL A 152 39.77 47.23 -6.50
C VAL A 152 38.59 46.69 -7.32
N THR A 153 37.40 47.06 -6.83
CA THR A 153 36.32 47.64 -7.62
C THR A 153 36.86 48.56 -8.74
N PHE A 154 36.65 48.17 -10.00
CA PHE A 154 35.76 48.85 -10.95
C PHE A 154 35.44 47.95 -12.15
#